data_AF-J8HHN6-F1
#
_entry.id   AF-J8HHN6-F1
#
_cell.length_a   1.000
_cell.length_b   1.000
_cell.length_c   1.000
_cell.angle_alpha   90.00
_cell.angle_beta   90.00
_cell.angle_gamma   90.00
#
_symmetry.space_group_name_H-M   'P 1'
#
loop_
_entity.id
_entity.type
_entity.pdbx_description
1 polymer ?
#
loop_
_entity_poly.entity_id
_entity_poly.type
_entity_poly.pdbx_seq_one_letter_code
_entity_poly.pdbx_strand_id
1 'polypeptide(L)'
;MLLQFPINKLDKVNTYIKDDLVEYSPITEKHVDTGMTLGEIAEAAIRYSDNTAGNILFKKLDGPKGFEKELGQNGNKVTLADCFELDMKEAIQGDICDTSTAKTLAFNLKAFTVRDALQTDKRKIPTDWMRGNATGDELIHAGVPKDWEVDDKSGAGSYGTPNDIAIV
;
A
#
# COMPACT_ATOMS: atom_id res chain seq x y z
N MET A 1 6.77 6.57 -3.06
CA MET A 1 7.39 7.25 -1.90
C MET A 1 8.88 6.96 -1.74
N LEU A 2 9.32 5.70 -1.51
CA LEU A 2 10.73 5.38 -1.26
C LEU A 2 11.68 5.64 -2.45
N LEU A 3 11.15 5.67 -3.69
CA LEU A 3 11.88 6.15 -4.87
C LEU A 3 12.21 7.65 -4.79
N GLN A 4 11.25 8.45 -4.33
CA GLN A 4 11.32 9.92 -4.39
C GLN A 4 11.98 10.53 -3.15
N PHE A 5 11.88 9.88 -1.98
CA PHE A 5 12.36 10.43 -0.72
C PHE A 5 13.52 9.62 -0.11
N PRO A 6 14.56 10.26 0.44
CA PRO A 6 15.55 9.59 1.27
C PRO A 6 14.93 9.11 2.59
N ILE A 7 15.53 8.10 3.22
CA ILE A 7 14.99 7.43 4.42
C ILE A 7 14.74 8.40 5.57
N ASN A 8 15.61 9.40 5.77
CA ASN A 8 15.44 10.42 6.81
C ASN A 8 14.19 11.32 6.64
N LYS A 9 13.49 11.26 5.49
CA LYS A 9 12.19 11.93 5.33
C LYS A 9 11.05 11.13 5.94
N LEU A 10 11.26 9.85 6.24
CA LEU A 10 10.27 9.04 6.94
C LEU A 10 10.02 9.57 8.35
N ASP A 11 11.02 10.15 9.01
CA ASP A 11 10.91 10.71 10.37
C ASP A 11 10.12 12.03 10.45
N LYS A 12 9.74 12.61 9.30
CA LYS A 12 9.00 13.87 9.29
C LYS A 12 7.56 13.64 9.74
N VAL A 13 7.16 14.32 10.82
CA VAL A 13 5.77 14.36 11.29
C VAL A 13 4.88 15.08 10.28
N ASN A 14 3.74 14.46 9.97
CA ASN A 14 2.66 15.00 9.16
C ASN A 14 1.40 15.07 10.02
N THR A 15 0.78 16.24 10.04
CA THR A 15 -0.50 16.48 10.70
C THR A 15 -1.63 16.38 9.70
N TYR A 16 -2.80 16.00 10.19
CA TYR A 16 -4.07 15.89 9.47
C TYR A 16 -5.19 16.17 10.47
N ILE A 17 -6.37 16.52 9.97
CA ILE A 17 -7.51 16.86 10.82
C ILE A 17 -8.53 15.74 10.87
N LYS A 18 -9.47 15.83 11.81
CA LYS A 18 -10.56 14.86 11.93
C LYS A 18 -11.36 14.68 10.63
N ASP A 19 -11.50 15.75 9.85
CA ASP A 19 -12.22 15.72 8.57
C ASP A 19 -11.44 14.99 7.44
N ASP A 20 -10.15 14.69 7.63
CA ASP A 20 -9.39 13.81 6.73
C ASP A 20 -9.62 12.32 7.01
N LEU A 21 -10.27 11.97 8.14
CA LEU A 21 -10.54 10.58 8.49
C LEU A 21 -11.64 9.99 7.60
N VAL A 22 -11.37 8.84 7.00
CA VAL A 22 -12.34 8.02 6.26
C VAL A 22 -12.63 6.73 7.04
N GLU A 23 -13.59 5.93 6.57
CA GLU A 23 -13.92 4.64 7.20
C GLU A 23 -12.69 3.74 7.28
N TYR A 24 -12.57 2.98 8.37
CA TYR A 24 -11.47 2.05 8.63
C TYR A 24 -10.09 2.74 8.62
N SER A 25 -9.88 3.55 9.65
CA SER A 25 -8.62 4.28 9.93
C SER A 25 -8.09 3.97 11.34
N PRO A 26 -7.85 2.68 11.66
CA PRO A 26 -7.64 2.20 13.03
C PRO A 26 -6.36 2.71 13.71
N ILE A 27 -5.42 3.26 12.94
CA ILE A 27 -4.20 3.86 13.45
C ILE A 27 -4.32 5.37 13.41
N THR A 28 -4.61 5.95 12.25
CA THR A 28 -4.60 7.40 12.07
C THR A 28 -5.66 8.12 12.90
N GLU A 29 -6.80 7.50 13.20
CA GLU A 29 -7.82 8.09 14.09
C GLU A 29 -7.29 8.42 15.50
N LYS A 30 -6.25 7.70 15.95
CA LYS A 30 -5.65 7.86 17.29
C LYS A 30 -4.65 9.01 17.38
N HIS A 31 -4.28 9.59 16.24
CA HIS A 31 -3.15 10.51 16.12
C HIS A 31 -3.53 11.85 15.47
N VAL A 32 -4.81 12.22 15.45
CA VAL A 32 -5.27 13.51 14.91
C VAL A 32 -4.59 14.70 15.62
N ASP A 33 -4.45 14.63 16.96
CA ASP A 33 -3.88 15.73 17.75
C ASP A 33 -2.34 15.77 17.68
N THR A 34 -1.69 14.63 17.46
CA THR A 34 -0.22 14.49 17.50
C THR A 34 0.42 14.50 16.11
N GLY A 35 -0.34 14.13 15.07
CA GLY A 35 0.19 13.69 13.80
C GLY A 35 0.96 12.36 13.90
N MET A 36 1.51 11.94 12.78
CA MET A 36 2.35 10.73 12.64
C MET A 36 3.52 11.03 11.72
N THR A 37 4.65 10.37 11.94
CA THR A 37 5.77 10.38 10.99
C THR A 37 5.34 9.75 9.65
N LEU A 38 6.00 10.14 8.55
CA LEU A 38 5.70 9.56 7.24
C LEU A 38 5.95 8.04 7.21
N GLY A 39 6.93 7.55 7.97
CA GLY A 39 7.19 6.12 8.15
C GLY A 39 6.02 5.41 8.84
N GLU A 40 5.52 5.94 9.95
CA GLU A 40 4.36 5.38 10.66
C GLU A 40 3.09 5.40 9.79
N ILE A 41 2.88 6.45 9.00
CA ILE A 41 1.75 6.51 8.04
C ILE A 41 1.90 5.42 6.97
N ALA A 42 3.09 5.25 6.40
CA ALA A 42 3.34 4.21 5.41
C ALA A 42 3.14 2.80 5.98
N GLU A 43 3.62 2.55 7.20
CA GLU A 43 3.39 1.29 7.90
C GLU A 43 1.91 1.07 8.20
N ALA A 44 1.19 2.10 8.67
CA ALA A 44 -0.24 2.00 8.94
C ALA A 44 -1.05 1.57 7.70
N ALA A 45 -0.74 2.16 6.54
CA ALA A 45 -1.38 1.81 5.27
C ALA A 45 -1.08 0.37 4.84
N ILE A 46 0.12 -0.15 5.10
CA ILE A 46 0.52 -1.50 4.68
C ILE A 46 0.06 -2.55 5.70
N ARG A 47 0.50 -2.44 6.95
CA ARG A 47 0.31 -3.47 7.99
C ARG A 47 -1.15 -3.55 8.48
N TYR A 48 -1.83 -2.41 8.55
CA TYR A 48 -3.19 -2.33 9.10
C TYR A 48 -4.25 -1.98 8.05
N SER A 49 -3.84 -1.72 6.80
CA SER A 49 -4.72 -1.30 5.72
C SER A 49 -5.48 -0.01 6.04
N ASP A 50 -4.88 0.90 6.82
CA ASP A 50 -5.49 2.16 7.25
C ASP A 50 -5.77 3.08 6.05
N ASN A 51 -7.05 3.38 5.80
CA ASN A 51 -7.48 4.05 4.58
C ASN A 51 -7.08 5.53 4.55
N THR A 52 -7.17 6.24 5.67
CA THR A 52 -6.69 7.63 5.75
C THR A 52 -5.19 7.70 5.55
N ALA A 53 -4.42 6.75 6.09
CA ALA A 53 -3.00 6.67 5.82
C ALA A 53 -2.71 6.51 4.32
N GLY A 54 -3.45 5.63 3.63
CA GLY A 54 -3.40 5.49 2.17
C GLY A 54 -3.66 6.81 1.43
N ASN A 55 -4.71 7.54 1.81
CA ASN A 55 -5.04 8.84 1.23
C ASN A 55 -3.96 9.89 1.46
N ILE A 56 -3.36 9.94 2.65
CA ILE A 56 -2.24 10.85 2.94
C ILE A 56 -1.05 10.52 2.02
N LEU A 57 -0.72 9.24 1.84
CA LEU A 57 0.38 8.83 0.96
C LEU A 57 0.10 9.18 -0.50
N PHE A 58 -1.12 8.99 -1.00
CA PHE A 58 -1.51 9.46 -2.33
C PHE A 58 -1.33 10.96 -2.48
N LYS A 59 -1.78 11.77 -1.51
CA LYS A 59 -1.59 13.24 -1.53
C LYS A 59 -0.11 13.63 -1.60
N LYS A 60 0.82 12.83 -1.02
CA LYS A 60 2.27 13.05 -1.12
C LYS A 60 2.87 12.65 -2.48
N LEU A 61 2.15 11.89 -3.28
CA LEU A 61 2.53 11.42 -4.60
C LEU A 61 1.71 12.11 -5.71
N ASP A 62 1.22 13.33 -5.46
CA ASP A 62 0.38 14.08 -6.40
C ASP A 62 -0.93 13.35 -6.79
N GLY A 63 -1.47 12.56 -5.85
CA GLY A 63 -2.71 11.80 -6.00
C GLY A 63 -2.54 10.45 -6.71
N PRO A 64 -3.66 9.74 -6.99
CA PRO A 64 -3.66 8.44 -7.68
C PRO A 64 -2.90 8.46 -9.01
N LYS A 65 -3.06 9.54 -9.79
CA LYS A 65 -2.36 9.69 -11.08
C LYS A 65 -0.86 9.91 -10.96
N GLY A 66 -0.38 10.57 -9.91
CA GLY A 66 1.06 10.66 -9.68
C GLY A 66 1.66 9.33 -9.21
N PHE A 67 0.90 8.54 -8.44
CA PHE A 67 1.26 7.14 -8.14
C PHE A 67 1.31 6.26 -9.40
N GLU A 68 0.29 6.32 -10.27
CA GLU A 68 0.26 5.61 -11.55
C GLU A 68 1.47 5.97 -12.43
N LYS A 69 1.80 7.27 -12.51
CA LYS A 69 2.95 7.77 -13.24
C LYS A 69 4.27 7.20 -12.70
N GLU A 70 4.44 7.14 -11.37
CA GLU A 70 5.64 6.59 -10.74
C GLU A 70 5.78 5.09 -11.04
N LEU A 71 4.69 4.33 -10.96
CA LEU A 71 4.69 2.93 -11.40
C LEU A 71 5.11 2.82 -12.87
N GLY A 72 4.61 3.72 -13.72
CA GLY A 72 4.94 3.79 -15.14
C GLY A 72 6.43 4.00 -15.42
N GLN A 73 7.11 4.80 -14.61
CA GLN A 73 8.56 5.00 -14.69
C GLN A 73 9.35 3.71 -14.37
N ASN A 74 8.74 2.79 -13.62
CA ASN A 74 9.29 1.46 -13.32
C ASN A 74 8.77 0.36 -14.28
N GLY A 75 8.21 0.75 -15.43
CA GLY A 75 7.79 -0.19 -16.48
C GLY A 75 6.38 -0.76 -16.32
N ASN A 76 5.59 -0.31 -15.34
CA ASN A 76 4.15 -0.62 -15.29
C ASN A 76 3.42 0.01 -16.49
N LYS A 77 2.58 -0.76 -17.18
CA LYS A 77 1.74 -0.26 -18.29
C LYS A 77 0.27 -0.62 -18.17
N VAL A 78 -0.14 -1.17 -17.03
CA VAL A 78 -1.45 -1.83 -16.88
C VAL A 78 -2.19 -1.37 -15.64
N THR A 79 -1.50 -1.18 -14.50
CA THR A 79 -2.17 -0.63 -13.30
C THR A 79 -2.68 0.77 -13.61
N LEU A 80 -3.97 0.99 -13.37
CA LEU A 80 -4.64 2.28 -13.40
C LEU A 80 -4.97 2.67 -11.96
N ALA A 81 -4.68 3.91 -11.58
CA ALA A 81 -5.07 4.46 -10.29
C ALA A 81 -5.77 5.80 -10.51
N ASP A 82 -6.98 5.91 -10.01
CA ASP A 82 -7.92 6.98 -10.33
C ASP A 82 -8.49 7.63 -9.08
N CYS A 83 -8.94 6.82 -8.11
CA CYS A 83 -9.67 7.29 -6.95
C CYS A 83 -8.84 7.25 -5.65
N PHE A 84 -9.30 8.01 -4.67
CA PHE A 84 -8.86 7.88 -3.28
C PHE A 84 -9.70 6.83 -2.56
N GLU A 85 -9.29 6.43 -1.36
CA GLU A 85 -10.15 5.67 -0.46
C GLU A 85 -11.35 6.55 -0.04
N LEU A 86 -12.59 6.07 -0.04
CA LEU A 86 -13.00 4.67 -0.26
C LEU A 86 -13.43 4.34 -1.69
N ASP A 87 -13.55 5.36 -2.55
CA ASP A 87 -14.12 5.24 -3.90
C ASP A 87 -13.37 4.20 -4.77
N MET A 88 -12.08 3.98 -4.53
CA MET A 88 -11.30 2.94 -5.23
C MET A 88 -11.78 1.50 -5.00
N LYS A 89 -12.67 1.26 -4.03
CA LYS A 89 -13.19 -0.09 -3.69
C LYS A 89 -14.51 -0.43 -4.38
N GLU A 90 -15.05 0.43 -5.24
CA GLU A 90 -16.34 0.21 -5.89
C GLU A 90 -16.37 -1.04 -6.80
N ALA A 91 -15.25 -1.37 -7.45
CA ALA A 91 -15.07 -2.60 -8.25
C ALA A 91 -16.21 -2.88 -9.25
N ILE A 92 -16.78 -1.83 -9.85
CA ILE A 92 -17.93 -1.94 -10.76
C ILE A 92 -17.54 -2.77 -11.99
N GLN A 93 -18.37 -3.76 -12.35
CA GLN A 93 -18.11 -4.62 -13.48
C GLN A 93 -17.97 -3.82 -14.78
N GLY A 94 -16.81 -3.94 -15.44
CA GLY A 94 -16.50 -3.26 -16.69
C GLY A 94 -15.92 -1.85 -16.52
N ASP A 95 -15.91 -1.32 -15.30
CA ASP A 95 -15.08 -0.18 -14.96
C ASP A 95 -13.61 -0.63 -14.85
N ILE A 96 -12.71 0.19 -15.38
CA ILE A 96 -11.27 -0.07 -15.39
C ILE A 96 -10.52 0.80 -14.38
N CYS A 97 -11.19 1.76 -13.73
CA CYS A 97 -10.61 2.58 -12.68
C CYS A 97 -10.09 1.71 -11.53
N ASP A 98 -8.92 2.06 -11.00
CA ASP A 98 -8.30 1.37 -9.85
C ASP A 98 -8.05 -0.14 -10.06
N THR A 99 -7.86 -0.56 -11.32
CA THR A 99 -7.60 -1.96 -11.67
C THR A 99 -6.15 -2.26 -12.02
N SER A 100 -5.79 -3.54 -11.92
CA SER A 100 -4.54 -4.09 -12.45
C SER A 100 -4.77 -5.54 -12.89
N THR A 101 -3.69 -6.25 -13.23
CA THR A 101 -3.71 -7.70 -13.44
C THR A 101 -2.80 -8.38 -12.44
N ALA A 102 -3.10 -9.63 -12.08
CA ALA A 102 -2.25 -10.42 -11.17
C ALA A 102 -0.77 -10.43 -11.61
N LYS A 103 -0.51 -10.54 -12.92
CA LYS A 103 0.84 -10.49 -13.49
C LYS A 103 1.52 -9.14 -13.24
N THR A 104 0.80 -8.04 -13.42
CA THR A 104 1.35 -6.69 -13.21
C THR A 104 1.58 -6.40 -11.73
N LEU A 105 0.67 -6.82 -10.85
CA LEU A 105 0.86 -6.70 -9.40
C LEU A 105 2.10 -7.46 -8.93
N ALA A 106 2.27 -8.72 -9.37
CA ALA A 106 3.46 -9.51 -9.05
C ALA A 106 4.75 -8.90 -9.63
N PHE A 107 4.68 -8.33 -10.85
CA PHE A 107 5.81 -7.62 -11.46
C PHE A 107 6.23 -6.40 -10.63
N ASN A 108 5.27 -5.55 -10.25
CA ASN A 108 5.52 -4.36 -9.45
C ASN A 108 6.04 -4.75 -8.06
N LEU A 109 5.40 -5.69 -7.38
CA LEU A 109 5.83 -6.16 -6.06
C LEU A 109 7.28 -6.64 -6.10
N LYS A 110 7.62 -7.51 -7.06
CA LYS A 110 8.98 -8.00 -7.27
C LYS A 110 9.99 -6.89 -7.54
N ALA A 111 9.61 -5.85 -8.29
CA ALA A 111 10.47 -4.72 -8.57
C ALA A 111 10.91 -3.99 -7.28
N PHE A 112 9.97 -3.79 -6.35
CA PHE A 112 10.18 -3.01 -5.13
C PHE A 112 10.68 -3.82 -3.92
N THR A 113 10.55 -5.15 -3.92
CA THR A 113 10.88 -6.01 -2.76
C THR A 113 12.04 -6.97 -3.01
N VAL A 114 12.30 -7.36 -4.26
CA VAL A 114 13.33 -8.35 -4.61
C VAL A 114 14.38 -7.75 -5.54
N ARG A 115 13.97 -6.91 -6.49
CA ARG A 115 14.85 -6.28 -7.49
C ARG A 115 15.29 -4.87 -7.08
N ASP A 116 16.06 -4.25 -7.95
CA ASP A 116 16.84 -3.04 -7.76
C ASP A 116 16.10 -1.73 -8.05
N ALA A 117 14.76 -1.73 -8.09
CA ALA A 117 14.01 -0.47 -8.11
C ALA A 117 14.28 0.37 -6.86
N LEU A 118 14.50 -0.30 -5.70
CA LEU A 118 14.98 0.34 -4.47
C LEU A 118 16.41 -0.07 -4.15
N GLN A 119 17.16 0.88 -3.60
CA GLN A 119 18.43 0.62 -2.91
C GLN A 119 18.20 -0.40 -1.78
N THR A 120 19.23 -1.19 -1.47
CA THR A 120 19.13 -2.37 -0.59
C THR A 120 18.58 -2.05 0.80
N ASP A 121 18.95 -0.91 1.38
CA ASP A 121 18.45 -0.42 2.67
C ASP A 121 16.96 -0.07 2.62
N LYS A 122 16.52 0.63 1.56
CA LYS A 122 15.11 0.99 1.35
C LYS A 122 14.23 -0.22 1.04
N ARG A 123 14.77 -1.27 0.43
CA ARG A 123 14.01 -2.48 0.05
C ARG A 123 13.51 -3.28 1.25
N LYS A 124 14.25 -3.26 2.36
CA LYS A 124 13.87 -3.96 3.60
C LYS A 124 12.65 -3.34 4.26
N ILE A 125 12.45 -2.03 4.09
CA ILE A 125 11.37 -1.29 4.72
C ILE A 125 9.98 -1.83 4.30
N PRO A 126 9.61 -1.91 3.01
CA PRO A 126 8.30 -2.44 2.63
C PRO A 126 8.13 -3.92 2.95
N THR A 127 9.18 -4.75 2.87
CA THR A 127 9.09 -6.17 3.26
C THR A 127 8.83 -6.31 4.76
N ASP A 128 9.50 -5.51 5.59
CA ASP A 128 9.29 -5.54 7.05
C ASP A 128 7.89 -5.04 7.45
N TRP A 129 7.31 -4.10 6.69
CA TRP A 129 5.93 -3.64 6.89
C TRP A 129 4.88 -4.66 6.43
N MET A 130 5.15 -5.40 5.36
CA MET A 130 4.31 -6.51 4.88
C MET A 130 4.39 -7.74 5.79
N ARG A 131 5.55 -7.97 6.42
CA ARG A 131 5.75 -9.12 7.31
C ARG A 131 4.82 -9.07 8.52
N GLY A 132 4.13 -10.18 8.79
CA GLY A 132 3.21 -10.26 9.92
C GLY A 132 1.97 -9.38 9.72
N ASN A 133 1.55 -9.18 8.47
CA ASN A 133 0.26 -8.59 8.15
C ASN A 133 -0.86 -9.53 8.65
N ALA A 134 -1.45 -9.19 9.80
CA ALA A 134 -2.52 -10.00 10.40
C ALA A 134 -3.77 -10.11 9.50
N THR A 135 -3.92 -9.23 8.52
CA THR A 135 -5.05 -9.28 7.57
C THR A 135 -4.88 -10.32 6.44
N GLY A 136 -3.73 -11.02 6.40
CA GLY A 136 -3.41 -12.05 5.40
C GLY A 136 -3.39 -13.49 5.93
N ASP A 137 -3.58 -13.70 7.24
CA ASP A 137 -3.37 -15.00 7.88
C ASP A 137 -4.25 -16.13 7.32
N GLU A 138 -5.46 -15.82 6.87
CA GLU A 138 -6.40 -16.77 6.26
C GLU A 138 -6.28 -16.86 4.73
N LEU A 139 -5.33 -16.16 4.11
CA LEU A 139 -5.15 -16.04 2.65
C LEU A 139 -3.93 -16.84 2.18
N ILE A 140 -2.93 -16.21 1.54
CA ILE A 140 -1.73 -16.92 1.05
C ILE A 140 -0.99 -17.60 2.21
N HIS A 141 -0.91 -16.94 3.36
CA HIS A 141 -0.19 -17.46 4.54
C HIS A 141 -0.74 -18.82 5.01
N ALA A 142 -2.06 -19.04 4.94
CA ALA A 142 -2.68 -20.32 5.29
C ALA A 142 -2.31 -21.48 4.34
N GLY A 143 -1.86 -21.16 3.12
CA GLY A 143 -1.55 -22.13 2.07
C GLY A 143 -0.08 -22.58 1.98
N VAL A 144 0.83 -21.93 2.72
CA VAL A 144 2.27 -22.22 2.67
C VAL A 144 2.74 -23.07 3.86
N PRO A 145 3.93 -23.73 3.78
CA PRO A 145 4.54 -24.38 4.93
C PRO A 145 4.77 -23.41 6.10
N LYS A 146 4.59 -23.89 7.34
CA LYS A 146 4.68 -23.05 8.56
C LYS A 146 6.06 -22.44 8.82
N ASP A 147 7.10 -23.00 8.22
CA ASP A 147 8.48 -22.53 8.32
C ASP A 147 8.86 -21.54 7.22
N TRP A 148 7.96 -21.25 6.29
CA TRP A 148 8.18 -20.26 5.24
C TRP A 148 7.80 -18.87 5.74
N GLU A 149 8.62 -17.89 5.36
CA GLU A 149 8.32 -16.48 5.62
C GLU A 149 7.39 -15.97 4.53
N VAL A 150 6.32 -15.27 4.93
CA VAL A 150 5.38 -14.66 4.01
C VAL A 150 5.29 -13.17 4.34
N ASP A 151 5.63 -12.36 3.34
CA ASP A 151 5.42 -10.93 3.39
C ASP A 151 4.28 -10.60 2.41
N ASP A 152 3.09 -10.30 2.92
CA ASP A 152 1.88 -10.11 2.11
C ASP A 152 1.21 -8.73 2.30
N LYS A 153 0.26 -8.45 1.40
CA LYS A 153 -0.74 -7.42 1.58
C LYS A 153 -2.07 -7.88 1.00
N SER A 154 -3.05 -8.05 1.87
CA SER A 154 -4.43 -8.34 1.48
C SER A 154 -5.19 -7.10 0.99
N GLY A 155 -6.30 -7.32 0.30
CA GLY A 155 -7.24 -6.28 -0.10
C GLY A 155 -8.65 -6.83 -0.21
N ALA A 156 -9.63 -6.00 0.13
CA ALA A 156 -11.04 -6.32 -0.01
C ALA A 156 -11.76 -5.15 -0.70
N GLY A 157 -12.74 -5.47 -1.54
CA GLY A 157 -13.57 -4.49 -2.22
C GLY A 157 -15.00 -4.99 -2.42
N SER A 158 -15.80 -4.16 -3.08
CA SER A 158 -17.17 -4.49 -3.47
C SER A 158 -17.20 -5.68 -4.44
N TYR A 159 -18.41 -6.17 -4.73
CA TYR A 159 -18.64 -7.34 -5.61
C TYR A 159 -17.92 -8.61 -5.16
N GLY A 160 -17.60 -8.73 -3.86
CA GLY A 160 -16.93 -9.89 -3.29
C GLY A 160 -15.52 -10.04 -3.85
N THR A 161 -14.76 -8.95 -3.91
CA THR A 161 -13.37 -8.94 -4.40
C THR A 161 -12.39 -9.17 -3.25
N PRO A 162 -11.86 -10.40 -3.05
CA PRO A 162 -10.70 -10.64 -2.21
C PRO A 162 -9.42 -10.63 -3.05
N ASN A 163 -8.40 -9.95 -2.55
CA ASN A 163 -7.06 -9.96 -3.13
C ASN A 163 -6.03 -10.25 -2.05
N ASP A 164 -4.95 -10.90 -2.47
CA ASP A 164 -3.74 -11.03 -1.68
C ASP A 164 -2.53 -11.10 -2.62
N ILE A 165 -1.47 -10.38 -2.29
CA ILE A 165 -0.19 -10.41 -3.02
C ILE A 165 0.93 -10.64 -2.01
N ALA A 166 1.87 -11.54 -2.34
CA ALA A 166 2.92 -11.91 -1.40
C ALA A 166 4.27 -12.16 -2.06
N ILE A 167 5.31 -12.02 -1.24
CA ILE A 167 6.62 -12.65 -1.43
C ILE A 167 6.71 -13.83 -0.45
N VAL A 168 7.17 -14.95 -0.96
CA VAL A 168 7.31 -16.24 -0.26
C VAL A 168 8.68 -16.84 -0.59
#